data_AF-A0A942F166-F1
#
_entry.id   AF-A0A942F166-F1
#
_cell.length_a   1.000
_cell.length_b   1.000
_cell.length_c   1.000
_cell.angle_alpha   90.00
_cell.angle_beta   90.00
_cell.angle_gamma   90.00
#
_symmetry.space_group_name_H-M   'P 1'
#
loop_
_entity.id
_entity.type
_entity.pdbx_description
1 polymer ?
#
loop_
_entity_poly.entity_id
_entity_poly.type
_entity_poly.pdbx_seq_one_letter_code
_entity_poly.pdbx_strand_id
1 'polypeptide(L)'
;MLGEKMKNDSRVISNGPFKGKRIEFAPTTGIDGFHEISEEFMNKIFGLEPREYLISDESSLYDFTGLEEMELSDIHKKIHEVYYIDASDIKSANLLEIFSRIHGAKGGA
;
A
#
# COMPACT_ATOMS: atom_id res chain seq x y z
N MET A 1 22.77 -18.76 -5.72
CA MET A 1 23.81 -17.84 -5.19
C MET A 1 23.16 -16.48 -5.00
N LEU A 2 23.34 -15.92 -3.80
CA LEU A 2 23.08 -14.53 -3.39
C LEU A 2 21.71 -13.95 -3.73
N GLY A 3 20.76 -14.17 -2.81
CA GLY A 3 19.64 -13.27 -2.63
C GLY A 3 20.17 -11.88 -2.28
N GLU A 4 19.98 -10.94 -3.18
CA GLU A 4 20.23 -9.53 -2.91
C GLU A 4 19.20 -9.07 -1.89
N LYS A 5 19.61 -9.05 -0.61
CA LYS A 5 18.94 -8.22 0.38
C LYS A 5 19.02 -6.78 -0.12
N MET A 6 17.92 -6.22 -0.61
CA MET A 6 17.78 -4.79 -0.81
C MET A 6 18.23 -4.13 0.51
N LYS A 7 19.37 -3.44 0.47
CA LYS A 7 19.87 -2.70 1.61
C LYS A 7 18.92 -1.55 1.84
N ASN A 8 18.44 -1.37 3.09
CA ASN A 8 17.78 -0.14 3.50
C ASN A 8 18.72 1.02 3.17
N ASP A 9 18.41 1.72 2.08
CA ASP A 9 19.27 2.72 1.47
C ASP A 9 19.07 4.01 2.26
N SER A 10 19.67 4.07 3.46
CA SER A 10 19.55 5.23 4.34
C SER A 10 20.18 6.44 3.65
N ARG A 11 19.35 7.32 3.10
CA ARG A 11 19.82 8.51 2.38
C ARG A 11 19.96 9.67 3.35
N VAL A 12 21.16 10.26 3.41
CA VAL A 12 21.39 11.49 4.16
C VAL A 12 20.92 12.67 3.33
N ILE A 13 20.03 13.48 3.90
CA ILE A 13 19.54 14.69 3.24
C ILE A 13 20.71 15.68 3.14
N SER A 14 21.09 16.03 1.92
CA SER A 14 22.29 16.84 1.68
C SER A 14 22.08 18.35 1.86
N ASN A 15 20.84 18.83 1.73
CA ASN A 15 20.49 20.26 1.73
C ASN A 15 19.10 20.53 2.32
N GLY A 16 18.83 21.80 2.66
CA GLY A 16 17.52 22.23 3.18
C GLY A 16 17.37 22.08 4.71
N PRO A 17 16.17 22.35 5.26
CA PRO A 17 15.94 22.40 6.71
C PRO A 17 16.17 21.06 7.41
N PHE A 18 16.13 19.94 6.67
CA PHE A 18 16.40 18.60 7.19
C PHE A 18 17.81 18.08 6.88
N LYS A 19 18.73 18.95 6.45
CA LYS A 19 20.13 18.58 6.14
C LYS A 19 20.77 17.78 7.28
N GLY A 20 21.46 16.69 6.93
CA GLY A 20 22.14 15.81 7.86
C GLY A 20 21.24 14.78 8.54
N LYS A 21 19.92 14.85 8.36
CA LYS A 21 19.01 13.78 8.80
C LYS A 21 19.07 12.60 7.84
N ARG A 22 18.84 11.41 8.39
CA ARG A 22 18.71 10.16 7.63
C ARG A 22 17.25 9.93 7.32
N ILE A 23 16.97 9.59 6.07
CA ILE A 23 15.68 9.04 5.64
C ILE A 23 15.87 7.53 5.52
N GLU A 24 14.90 6.81 6.05
CA GLU A 24 14.74 5.37 5.84
C GLU A 24 13.36 5.16 5.22
N PHE A 25 13.31 4.36 4.15
CA PHE A 25 12.05 3.98 3.51
C PHE A 25 11.60 2.64 4.09
N ALA A 26 10.30 2.51 4.33
CA ALA A 26 9.71 1.22 4.64
C ALA A 26 9.96 0.23 3.49
N PRO A 27 10.14 -1.07 3.80
CA PRO A 27 10.30 -2.10 2.77
C PRO A 27 9.10 -2.15 1.81
N THR A 28 9.32 -2.59 0.57
CA THR A 28 8.25 -2.83 -0.42
C THR A 28 8.11 -4.32 -0.76
N THR A 29 8.94 -5.18 -0.18
CA THR A 29 9.11 -6.57 -0.60
C THR A 29 7.82 -7.37 -0.48
N GLY A 30 6.98 -7.08 0.52
CA GLY A 30 5.67 -7.70 0.68
C GLY A 30 4.70 -7.25 -0.42
N ILE A 31 4.51 -5.94 -0.58
CA ILE A 31 3.58 -5.38 -1.58
C ILE A 31 4.01 -5.73 -3.01
N ASP A 32 5.31 -5.77 -3.31
CA ASP A 32 5.84 -6.16 -4.62
C ASP A 32 5.42 -7.59 -4.99
N GLY A 33 5.23 -8.47 -3.99
CA GLY A 33 4.67 -9.81 -4.18
C GLY A 33 3.21 -9.85 -4.63
N PHE A 34 2.49 -8.74 -4.50
CA PHE A 34 1.09 -8.56 -4.89
C PHE A 34 0.92 -7.51 -5.99
N HIS A 35 1.94 -7.30 -6.84
CA HIS A 35 1.98 -6.21 -7.82
C HIS A 35 0.69 -6.05 -8.63
N GLU A 36 0.20 -7.11 -9.29
CA GLU A 36 -1.04 -7.06 -10.08
C GLU A 36 -2.27 -6.67 -9.25
N ILE A 37 -2.38 -7.20 -8.02
CA ILE A 37 -3.47 -6.87 -7.10
C ILE A 37 -3.35 -5.41 -6.66
N SER A 38 -2.14 -4.93 -6.38
CA SER A 38 -1.91 -3.55 -5.96
C SER A 38 -2.27 -2.56 -7.06
N GLU A 39 -1.87 -2.80 -8.32
CA GLU A 39 -2.23 -1.92 -9.44
C GLU A 39 -3.75 -1.90 -9.67
N GLU A 40 -4.38 -3.08 -9.70
CA GLU A 40 -5.84 -3.20 -9.83
C GLU A 40 -6.55 -2.49 -8.67
N PHE A 41 -6.05 -2.62 -7.44
CA PHE A 41 -6.62 -2.01 -6.25
C PHE A 41 -6.52 -0.49 -6.29
N MET A 42 -5.34 0.05 -6.58
CA MET A 42 -5.13 1.50 -6.62
C MET A 42 -5.98 2.15 -7.72
N ASN A 43 -6.07 1.51 -8.88
CA ASN A 43 -6.94 1.98 -9.95
C ASN A 43 -8.43 1.89 -9.59
N LYS A 44 -8.92 0.74 -9.12
CA LYS A 44 -10.36 0.56 -8.87
C LYS A 44 -10.86 1.33 -7.64
N ILE A 45 -10.08 1.35 -6.57
CA ILE A 45 -10.50 1.96 -5.30
C ILE A 45 -10.21 3.46 -5.29
N PHE A 46 -9.05 3.89 -5.78
CA PHE A 46 -8.62 5.29 -5.70
C PHE A 46 -8.53 6.00 -7.04
N GLY A 47 -8.72 5.32 -8.17
CA GLY A 47 -8.61 5.94 -9.50
C GLY A 47 -7.17 6.31 -9.87
N LEU A 48 -6.17 5.75 -9.20
CA LEU A 48 -4.76 6.09 -9.39
C LEU A 48 -4.06 5.10 -10.31
N GLU A 49 -3.40 5.62 -11.33
CA GLU A 49 -2.58 4.85 -12.27
C GLU A 49 -1.21 4.51 -11.69
N PRO A 50 -0.54 3.46 -12.19
CA PRO A 50 0.85 3.19 -11.84
C PRO A 50 1.71 4.44 -12.06
N ARG A 51 2.53 4.81 -11.06
CA ARG A 51 3.36 6.03 -10.95
C ARG A 51 2.67 7.26 -10.32
N GLU A 52 1.36 7.23 -10.12
CA GLU A 52 0.65 8.31 -9.40
C GLU A 52 0.65 8.12 -7.89
N TYR A 53 1.09 6.95 -7.42
CA TYR A 53 1.17 6.58 -6.01
C TYR A 53 2.51 5.94 -5.66
N LEU A 54 2.83 5.97 -4.36
CA LEU A 54 3.94 5.24 -3.75
C LEU A 54 3.40 4.51 -2.52
N ILE A 55 3.57 3.19 -2.49
CA ILE A 55 3.12 2.32 -1.40
C ILE A 55 4.28 1.44 -0.93
N SER A 56 4.22 1.03 0.33
CA SER A 56 5.19 0.18 1.01
C SER A 56 4.48 -0.80 1.94
N ASP A 57 5.21 -1.75 2.51
CA ASP A 57 4.67 -2.75 3.44
C ASP A 57 4.00 -2.12 4.69
N GLU A 58 4.35 -0.87 5.00
CA GLU A 58 3.75 -0.10 6.11
C GLU A 58 2.59 0.81 5.68
N SER A 59 2.31 0.94 4.38
CA SER A 59 1.22 1.80 3.88
C SER A 59 -0.15 1.28 4.29
N SER A 60 -1.07 2.20 4.54
CA SER A 60 -2.42 1.94 5.01
C SER A 60 -3.46 2.75 4.24
N LEU A 61 -4.74 2.40 4.38
CA LEU A 61 -5.84 3.19 3.78
C LEU A 61 -5.84 4.65 4.29
N TYR A 62 -5.36 4.90 5.51
CA TYR A 62 -5.27 6.24 6.08
C TYR A 62 -4.38 7.18 5.25
N ASP A 63 -3.35 6.64 4.61
CA ASP A 63 -2.42 7.43 3.77
C ASP A 63 -3.12 8.02 2.53
N PHE A 64 -4.30 7.49 2.19
CA PHE A 64 -5.12 7.88 1.05
C PHE A 64 -6.45 8.54 1.46
N THR A 65 -6.72 8.63 2.77
CA THR A 65 -7.90 9.38 3.28
C THR A 65 -7.70 10.88 3.05
N GLY A 66 -8.75 11.55 2.56
CA GLY A 66 -8.70 12.96 2.14
C GLY A 66 -8.38 13.19 0.66
N LEU A 67 -8.13 12.12 -0.11
CA LEU A 67 -8.22 12.17 -1.57
C LEU A 67 -9.71 12.14 -1.96
N GLU A 68 -10.13 13.08 -2.81
CA GLU A 68 -11.48 13.15 -3.40
C GLU A 68 -12.66 13.16 -2.40
N GLU A 69 -12.47 13.70 -1.19
CA GLU A 69 -13.51 13.73 -0.13
C GLU A 69 -14.01 12.34 0.34
N MET A 70 -13.30 11.25 -0.01
CA MET A 70 -13.65 9.92 0.51
C MET A 70 -13.18 9.74 1.95
N GLU A 71 -14.12 9.35 2.80
CA GLU A 71 -13.84 8.92 4.17
C GLU A 71 -13.46 7.44 4.21
N LEU A 72 -12.80 7.01 5.29
CA LEU A 72 -12.37 5.62 5.46
C LEU A 72 -13.54 4.62 5.34
N SER A 73 -14.73 5.00 5.81
CA SER A 73 -15.94 4.18 5.68
C SER A 73 -16.35 3.96 4.23
N ASP A 74 -16.18 4.96 3.38
CA ASP A 74 -16.51 4.88 1.95
C ASP A 74 -15.52 3.96 1.24
N ILE A 75 -14.23 4.07 1.60
CA ILE A 75 -13.18 3.18 1.11
C ILE A 75 -13.48 1.73 1.49
N HIS A 76 -13.82 1.44 2.76
CA HIS A 76 -14.19 0.10 3.19
C HIS A 76 -15.39 -0.46 2.42
N LYS A 77 -16.43 0.36 2.22
CA LYS A 77 -17.61 -0.02 1.44
C LYS A 77 -17.23 -0.36 0.00
N LYS A 78 -16.40 0.46 -0.63
CA LYS A 78 -15.93 0.24 -2.02
C LYS A 78 -15.09 -1.03 -2.15
N ILE A 79 -14.21 -1.31 -1.18
CA ILE A 79 -13.44 -2.57 -1.13
C ILE A 79 -14.39 -3.77 -1.07
N HIS A 80 -15.41 -3.72 -0.20
CA HIS A 80 -16.40 -4.78 -0.10
C HIS A 80 -17.20 -4.97 -1.39
N GLU A 81 -17.61 -3.90 -2.07
CA GLU A 81 -18.33 -3.97 -3.33
C GLU A 81 -17.50 -4.54 -4.49
N VAL A 82 -16.20 -4.22 -4.56
CA VAL A 82 -15.31 -4.64 -5.66
C VAL A 82 -14.73 -6.04 -5.45
N TYR A 83 -14.34 -6.36 -4.22
CA TYR A 83 -13.57 -7.58 -3.90
C TYR A 83 -14.36 -8.60 -3.08
N TYR A 84 -15.59 -8.29 -2.65
CA TYR A 84 -16.42 -9.14 -1.80
C TYR A 84 -15.75 -9.58 -0.49
N ILE A 85 -14.86 -8.74 0.04
CA ILE A 85 -14.20 -8.94 1.33
C ILE A 85 -14.58 -7.82 2.31
N ASP A 86 -14.69 -8.17 3.59
CA ASP A 86 -14.67 -7.17 4.64
C ASP A 86 -13.21 -6.83 4.98
N ALA A 87 -12.87 -5.54 4.85
CA ALA A 87 -11.58 -4.99 5.24
C ALA A 87 -11.67 -4.14 6.52
N SER A 88 -12.88 -3.86 7.01
CA SER A 88 -13.10 -3.03 8.19
C SER A 88 -12.70 -3.71 9.50
N ASP A 89 -12.58 -5.04 9.48
CA ASP A 89 -12.05 -5.86 10.58
C ASP A 89 -10.52 -5.75 10.71
N ILE A 90 -9.82 -5.29 9.65
CA ILE A 90 -8.38 -5.04 9.65
C ILE A 90 -8.12 -3.70 10.33
N LYS A 91 -7.93 -3.72 11.65
CA LYS A 91 -7.75 -2.51 12.48
C LYS A 91 -6.57 -1.62 12.06
N SER A 92 -5.53 -2.21 11.48
CA SER A 92 -4.36 -1.48 10.97
C SER A 92 -4.68 -0.73 9.68
N ALA A 93 -5.75 -1.13 8.96
CA ALA A 93 -6.04 -0.75 7.60
C ALA A 93 -4.85 -0.89 6.64
N ASN A 94 -3.92 -1.79 6.96
CA ASN A 94 -2.67 -1.96 6.22
C ASN A 94 -2.93 -2.59 4.84
N LEU A 95 -2.30 -2.03 3.80
CA LEU A 95 -2.51 -2.45 2.42
C LEU A 95 -1.98 -3.87 2.17
N LEU A 96 -0.85 -4.25 2.75
CA LEU A 96 -0.29 -5.58 2.58
C LEU A 96 -1.22 -6.67 3.15
N GLU A 97 -1.82 -6.43 4.32
CA GLU A 97 -2.82 -7.34 4.90
C GLU A 97 -4.07 -7.46 4.02
N ILE A 98 -4.56 -6.33 3.48
CA ILE A 98 -5.70 -6.28 2.56
C ILE A 98 -5.39 -7.07 1.28
N PHE A 99 -4.24 -6.84 0.66
CA PHE A 99 -3.84 -7.53 -0.57
C PHE A 99 -3.69 -9.03 -0.37
N SER A 100 -3.11 -9.45 0.76
CA SER A 100 -3.03 -10.86 1.12
C SER A 100 -4.41 -11.50 1.24
N ARG A 101 -5.40 -10.77 1.75
CA ARG A 101 -6.78 -11.27 1.87
C ARG A 101 -7.48 -11.37 0.52
N ILE A 102 -7.32 -10.36 -0.34
CA ILE A 102 -7.84 -10.39 -1.71
C ILE A 102 -7.24 -11.58 -2.47
N HIS A 103 -5.93 -11.78 -2.36
CA HIS A 103 -5.24 -12.92 -2.98
C HIS A 103 -5.80 -14.26 -2.48
N GLY A 104 -5.98 -14.41 -1.17
CA GLY A 104 -6.56 -15.62 -0.56
C GLY A 104 -7.99 -15.91 -1.04
N ALA A 105 -8.80 -14.87 -1.24
CA ALA A 105 -10.16 -15.00 -1.77
C ALA A 105 -10.17 -15.39 -3.26
N LYS A 106 -9.24 -14.86 -4.06
CA LYS A 106 -9.12 -15.18 -5.50
C LYS A 106 -8.55 -16.59 -5.76
N GLY A 107 -7.65 -17.09 -4.92
CA GLY A 107 -7.00 -18.41 -5.08
C GLY A 107 -7.85 -19.61 -4.66
N GLY A 108 -9.05 -19.40 -4.14
CA GLY A 108 -9.99 -20.46 -3.71
C GLY A 108 -11.11 -20.77 -4.69
N ALA A 109 -11.08 -20.22 -5.91
CA ALA A 109 -12.08 -20.40 -6.97
C ALA A 109 -11.66 -21.43 -8.02
#